data_AF-A0A5C5FXI5-F1
#
_entry.id   AF-A0A5C5FXI5-F1
#
_cell.length_a   1.000
_cell.length_b   1.000
_cell.length_c   1.000
_cell.angle_alpha   90.00
_cell.angle_beta   90.00
_cell.angle_gamma   90.00
#
_symmetry.space_group_name_H-M   'P 1'
#
loop_
_entity.id
_entity.type
_entity.pdbx_description
1 polymer ?
#
loop_
_entity_poly.entity_id
_entity_poly.type
_entity_poly.pdbx_seq_one_letter_code
_entity_poly.pdbx_strand_id
1 'polypeptide(L)'
;MRPVTTPQTAYTSPRAPVSAAPTSCTSRDECALRAHAQDLGGICRAQRRSRSIAVWSRRNIVVAFLSFLVGGARAYLWTLVVSPASVLFDPLSTLATLVLYPLIALGLAALVAALYIFSLVGGGRVVDWLSSTYANGWSIVNWADPTIFGPRSVTAFAEARAFLQGNVETTSPPDALPDNDDPNFTSLKTVRVFSLPLARVSLLMSSLVYERDDALVDEAAHVMERAQARFPITSPEYAAETRRAEALIVQSERLIKDKAAEWGLEFDGVSDLTTVGGPFAGIFYTRAGADKPFICLVFKGTTPTRFQEFLTDATINKTGAGVFFGPGSGAVHAGFYHNLFVTNDNGGRGGDGYGSLVRTLRHVAQRMKQTKRSDDRIPLWVAGHSLGSALASLCFARFLRSQADLGPDLELRDAYCFGTPRLGDGAFASAFEQTLVTPLDRKNILWRVRNHLDLITAIPPGLGDNESGRNALSSASVLNFAWLGAAVRLRPAGSPFRRPFYSLERLGAFHGAVEVRVDDVNAAEAEAEKGLPPPSLKPNPLVFAMSLLPAPLYNHLPASYLSHLDNVWTTAQQQTAERVEAMRGNRSSSSRVKATELVDDAHARLLQIRRKARKAAGAGRAARG
;
A
#
# COMPACT_ATOMS: atom_id res chain seq x y z
N MET A 1 -8.18 10.74 -80.61
CA MET A 1 -7.89 9.65 -79.65
C MET A 1 -9.22 9.02 -79.20
N ARG A 2 -9.62 7.90 -79.83
CA ARG A 2 -10.66 6.96 -79.34
C ARG A 2 -10.01 6.02 -78.28
N PRO A 3 -10.71 5.10 -77.57
CA PRO A 3 -12.12 4.64 -77.67
C PRO A 3 -12.82 4.50 -76.28
N VAL A 4 -13.99 3.88 -76.00
CA VAL A 4 -15.26 3.44 -76.65
C VAL A 4 -16.04 2.63 -75.56
N THR A 5 -17.36 2.84 -75.49
CA THR A 5 -18.50 1.99 -75.02
C THR A 5 -18.39 0.94 -73.90
N THR A 6 -19.42 0.96 -73.03
CA THR A 6 -19.96 -0.14 -72.19
C THR A 6 -20.41 -1.37 -73.01
N PRO A 7 -20.50 -2.58 -72.41
CA PRO A 7 -21.80 -3.03 -71.84
C PRO A 7 -21.75 -3.91 -70.57
N GLN A 8 -22.90 -3.97 -69.91
CA GLN A 8 -23.27 -4.90 -68.85
C GLN A 8 -23.28 -6.36 -69.34
N THR A 9 -22.88 -7.30 -68.47
CA THR A 9 -23.38 -8.68 -68.49
C THR A 9 -23.64 -9.16 -67.08
N ALA A 10 -24.90 -9.52 -66.83
CA ALA A 10 -25.35 -10.27 -65.68
C ALA A 10 -24.85 -11.73 -65.79
N TYR A 11 -24.38 -12.28 -64.68
CA TYR A 11 -24.36 -13.73 -64.46
C TYR A 11 -24.79 -14.03 -63.03
N THR A 12 -25.89 -14.77 -62.93
CA THR A 12 -26.50 -15.27 -61.70
C THR A 12 -25.97 -16.66 -61.33
N SER A 13 -25.77 -16.86 -60.02
CA SER A 13 -25.86 -18.11 -59.24
C SER A 13 -24.55 -18.91 -59.00
N PRO A 14 -24.39 -19.68 -57.88
CA PRO A 14 -25.23 -19.80 -56.67
C PRO A 14 -24.50 -19.46 -55.35
N ARG A 15 -25.31 -19.16 -54.32
CA ARG A 15 -24.92 -19.14 -52.90
C ARG A 15 -24.18 -20.44 -52.51
N ALA A 16 -23.01 -20.27 -51.87
CA ALA A 16 -22.41 -21.22 -50.95
C ALA A 16 -22.09 -20.47 -49.64
N PRO A 17 -22.14 -21.16 -48.48
CA PRO A 17 -22.59 -20.57 -47.24
C PRO A 17 -21.54 -19.69 -46.56
N VAL A 18 -22.05 -18.60 -45.98
CA VAL A 18 -21.52 -17.84 -44.84
C VAL A 18 -20.14 -18.28 -44.36
N SER A 19 -19.13 -17.56 -44.82
CA SER A 19 -17.87 -17.37 -44.10
C SER A 19 -18.17 -17.17 -42.62
N ALA A 20 -17.75 -18.13 -41.80
CA ALA A 20 -17.81 -18.02 -40.35
C ALA A 20 -17.06 -16.75 -39.96
N ALA A 21 -17.83 -15.73 -39.54
CA ALA A 21 -17.32 -14.54 -38.92
C ALA A 21 -16.35 -14.94 -37.79
N PRO A 22 -15.28 -14.17 -37.55
CA PRO A 22 -14.40 -14.42 -36.41
C PRO A 22 -15.28 -14.48 -35.16
N THR A 23 -15.19 -15.59 -34.43
CA THR A 23 -15.90 -15.80 -33.17
C THR A 23 -15.69 -14.59 -32.27
N SER A 24 -16.68 -13.69 -32.28
CA SER A 24 -16.77 -12.56 -31.37
C SER A 24 -16.75 -13.12 -29.97
N CYS A 25 -15.86 -12.60 -29.09
CA CYS A 25 -15.95 -12.85 -27.65
C CYS A 25 -17.42 -12.72 -27.23
N THR A 26 -18.00 -13.80 -26.75
CA THR A 26 -19.44 -13.89 -26.48
C THR A 26 -19.80 -13.19 -25.18
N SER A 27 -18.81 -12.88 -24.34
CA SER A 27 -18.92 -11.98 -23.20
C SER A 27 -17.77 -10.94 -23.23
N ARG A 28 -18.02 -9.72 -22.74
CA ARG A 28 -16.98 -8.66 -22.69
C ARG A 28 -15.84 -9.02 -21.71
N ASP A 29 -16.10 -9.89 -20.74
CA ASP A 29 -15.13 -10.37 -19.75
C ASP A 29 -14.06 -11.28 -20.37
N GLU A 30 -14.45 -12.11 -21.35
CA GLU A 30 -13.51 -12.87 -22.18
C GLU A 30 -12.54 -11.94 -22.92
N CYS A 31 -12.94 -10.72 -23.25
CA CYS A 31 -12.08 -9.79 -23.99
C CYS A 31 -10.95 -9.20 -23.12
N ALA A 32 -11.24 -8.85 -21.86
CA ALA A 32 -10.24 -8.30 -20.93
C ALA A 32 -9.22 -9.37 -20.52
N LEU A 33 -9.70 -10.57 -20.16
CA LEU A 33 -8.82 -11.70 -19.83
C LEU A 33 -7.96 -12.12 -21.03
N ARG A 34 -8.54 -12.13 -22.24
CA ARG A 34 -7.79 -12.40 -23.46
C ARG A 34 -6.71 -11.38 -23.73
N ALA A 35 -7.01 -10.09 -23.55
CA ALA A 35 -6.03 -9.02 -23.70
C ALA A 35 -4.88 -9.19 -22.69
N HIS A 36 -5.19 -9.53 -21.44
CA HIS A 36 -4.19 -9.81 -20.42
C HIS A 36 -3.31 -11.02 -20.77
N ALA A 37 -3.89 -12.12 -21.26
CA ALA A 37 -3.13 -13.28 -21.74
C ALA A 37 -2.20 -12.92 -22.93
N GLN A 38 -2.68 -12.09 -23.85
CA GLN A 38 -1.88 -11.61 -24.98
C GLN A 38 -0.71 -10.72 -24.52
N ASP A 39 -0.96 -9.82 -23.57
CA ASP A 39 0.06 -8.97 -22.95
C ASP A 39 1.13 -9.82 -22.26
N LEU A 40 0.75 -10.86 -21.51
CA LEU A 40 1.69 -11.82 -20.90
C LEU A 40 2.62 -12.48 -21.92
N GLY A 41 2.08 -12.93 -23.06
CA GLY A 41 2.89 -13.47 -24.16
C GLY A 41 3.87 -12.43 -24.72
N GLY A 42 3.43 -11.18 -24.84
CA GLY A 42 4.26 -10.05 -25.26
C GLY A 42 5.41 -9.75 -24.30
N ILE A 43 5.11 -9.68 -23.00
CA ILE A 43 6.10 -9.48 -21.93
C ILE A 43 7.11 -10.63 -21.93
N CYS A 44 6.64 -11.88 -21.97
CA CYS A 44 7.51 -13.07 -22.00
C CYS A 44 8.47 -13.04 -23.20
N ARG A 45 7.95 -12.72 -24.39
CA ARG A 45 8.75 -12.60 -25.62
C ARG A 45 9.80 -11.50 -25.49
N ALA A 46 9.41 -10.32 -25.02
CA ALA A 46 10.32 -9.21 -24.81
C ALA A 46 11.45 -9.60 -23.84
N GLN A 47 11.11 -10.29 -22.75
CA GLN A 47 12.08 -10.77 -21.78
C GLN A 47 13.00 -11.88 -22.32
N ARG A 48 12.54 -12.75 -23.23
CA ARG A 48 13.40 -13.79 -23.83
C ARG A 48 14.33 -13.23 -24.90
N ARG A 49 13.85 -12.30 -25.73
CA ARG A 49 14.64 -11.72 -26.83
C ARG A 49 15.63 -10.66 -26.37
N SER A 50 15.39 -10.04 -25.22
CA SER A 50 16.31 -9.06 -24.68
C SER A 50 17.66 -9.68 -24.34
N ARG A 51 18.71 -9.18 -24.98
CA ARG A 51 20.11 -9.45 -24.62
C ARG A 51 20.59 -8.59 -23.45
N SER A 52 19.69 -7.78 -22.86
CA SER A 52 20.03 -6.91 -21.74
C SER A 52 20.31 -7.73 -20.49
N ILE A 53 21.44 -7.43 -19.85
CA ILE A 53 21.82 -7.96 -18.53
C ILE A 53 20.70 -7.70 -17.50
N ALA A 54 19.99 -6.56 -17.61
CA ALA A 54 18.90 -6.18 -16.71
C ALA A 54 17.65 -7.08 -16.81
N VAL A 55 17.47 -7.79 -17.92
CA VAL A 55 16.39 -8.76 -18.09
C VAL A 55 16.85 -10.14 -17.61
N TRP A 56 18.12 -10.48 -17.83
CA TRP A 56 18.70 -11.72 -17.35
C TRP A 56 18.78 -11.76 -15.81
N SER A 57 19.09 -10.63 -15.16
CA SER A 57 19.06 -10.50 -13.70
C SER A 57 17.71 -10.88 -13.10
N ARG A 58 16.60 -10.50 -13.74
CA ARG A 58 15.25 -10.80 -13.25
C ARG A 58 14.93 -12.30 -13.18
N ARG A 59 15.70 -13.15 -13.86
CA ARG A 59 15.51 -14.62 -13.90
C ARG A 59 16.50 -15.40 -13.05
N ASN A 60 17.60 -14.78 -12.64
CA ASN A 60 18.66 -15.48 -11.94
C ASN A 60 19.22 -14.60 -10.82
N ILE A 61 19.06 -15.07 -9.58
CA ILE A 61 19.45 -14.33 -8.38
C ILE A 61 20.94 -13.97 -8.33
N VAL A 62 21.82 -14.82 -8.87
CA VAL A 62 23.27 -14.55 -8.91
C VAL A 62 23.57 -13.44 -9.91
N VAL A 63 22.93 -13.49 -11.08
CA VAL A 63 23.05 -12.44 -12.11
C VAL A 63 22.46 -11.14 -11.60
N ALA A 64 21.34 -11.17 -10.89
CA ALA A 64 20.77 -10.00 -10.24
C ALA A 64 21.78 -9.35 -9.30
N PHE A 65 22.46 -10.16 -8.50
CA PHE A 65 23.46 -9.68 -7.57
C PHE A 65 24.67 -9.08 -8.26
N LEU A 66 25.21 -9.74 -9.28
CA LEU A 66 26.30 -9.19 -10.09
C LEU A 66 25.90 -7.89 -10.80
N SER A 67 24.67 -7.83 -11.33
CA SER A 67 24.12 -6.65 -11.99
C SER A 67 23.94 -5.49 -11.01
N PHE A 68 23.50 -5.78 -9.79
CA PHE A 68 23.43 -4.81 -8.69
C PHE A 68 24.82 -4.25 -8.37
N LEU A 69 25.83 -5.12 -8.18
CA LEU A 69 27.20 -4.70 -7.90
C LEU A 69 27.79 -3.83 -9.02
N VAL A 70 27.70 -4.29 -10.27
CA VAL A 70 28.22 -3.57 -11.45
C VAL A 70 27.46 -2.27 -11.67
N GLY A 71 26.13 -2.28 -11.51
CA GLY A 71 25.28 -1.10 -11.64
C GLY A 71 25.64 -0.01 -10.64
N GLY A 72 25.81 -0.37 -9.36
CA GLY A 72 26.24 0.56 -8.32
C GLY A 72 27.67 1.07 -8.55
N ALA A 73 28.61 0.20 -8.90
CA ALA A 73 29.98 0.60 -9.22
C ALA A 73 30.04 1.55 -10.41
N ARG A 74 29.28 1.27 -11.48
CA ARG A 74 29.18 2.13 -12.67
C ARG A 74 28.57 3.49 -12.32
N ALA A 75 27.50 3.52 -11.54
CA ALA A 75 26.86 4.76 -11.11
C ALA A 75 27.83 5.61 -10.28
N TYR A 76 28.56 4.99 -9.35
CA TYR A 76 29.59 5.67 -8.56
C TYR A 76 30.72 6.22 -9.42
N LEU A 77 31.31 5.41 -10.31
CA LEU A 77 32.36 5.83 -11.24
C LEU A 77 31.88 6.97 -12.16
N TRP A 78 30.65 6.89 -12.65
CA TRP A 78 30.07 7.93 -13.49
C TRP A 78 29.90 9.24 -12.73
N THR A 79 29.46 9.18 -11.46
CA THR A 79 29.40 10.36 -10.58
C THR A 79 30.79 10.97 -10.36
N LEU A 80 31.84 10.15 -10.19
CA LEU A 80 33.22 10.65 -10.09
C LEU A 80 33.70 11.33 -11.39
N VAL A 81 33.28 10.85 -12.55
CA VAL A 81 33.65 11.44 -13.85
C VAL A 81 32.89 12.72 -14.13
N VAL A 82 31.57 12.71 -13.96
CA VAL A 82 30.68 13.84 -14.30
C VAL A 82 30.66 14.92 -13.22
N SER A 83 30.85 14.52 -11.96
CA SER A 83 30.86 15.43 -10.81
C SER A 83 31.99 15.04 -9.84
N PRO A 84 33.27 15.15 -10.23
CA PRO A 84 34.40 14.79 -9.38
C PRO A 84 34.41 15.55 -8.05
N ALA A 85 33.90 16.78 -8.09
CA ALA A 85 33.77 17.64 -6.93
C ALA A 85 32.75 17.14 -5.89
N SER A 86 31.83 16.23 -6.26
CA SER A 86 30.85 15.65 -5.34
C SER A 86 31.49 14.92 -4.15
N VAL A 87 32.70 14.38 -4.33
CA VAL A 87 33.49 13.75 -3.25
C VAL A 87 33.83 14.74 -2.14
N LEU A 88 34.05 15.99 -2.50
CA LEU A 88 34.43 17.06 -1.57
C LEU A 88 33.20 17.82 -1.06
N PHE A 89 32.19 18.01 -1.91
CA PHE A 89 31.02 18.83 -1.62
C PHE A 89 29.81 18.06 -1.05
N ASP A 90 29.82 16.72 -1.08
CA ASP A 90 28.82 15.87 -0.41
C ASP A 90 29.50 14.72 0.38
N PRO A 91 30.30 15.05 1.41
CA PRO A 91 31.13 14.07 2.13
C PRO A 91 30.30 12.98 2.82
N LEU A 92 29.06 13.29 3.21
CA LEU A 92 28.15 12.32 3.84
C LEU A 92 27.66 11.28 2.83
N SER A 93 27.27 11.71 1.62
CA SER A 93 26.89 10.79 0.54
C SER A 93 28.06 9.95 0.07
N THR A 94 29.27 10.53 -0.02
CA THR A 94 30.48 9.78 -0.34
C THR A 94 30.80 8.73 0.73
N LEU A 95 30.77 9.11 2.02
CA LEU A 95 30.99 8.16 3.11
C LEU A 95 29.93 7.06 3.14
N ALA A 96 28.66 7.42 2.96
CA ALA A 96 27.57 6.45 2.85
C ALA A 96 27.81 5.49 1.67
N THR A 97 28.24 6.01 0.52
CA THR A 97 28.52 5.15 -0.64
C THR A 97 29.73 4.23 -0.40
N LEU A 98 30.78 4.71 0.28
CA LEU A 98 31.99 3.91 0.55
C LEU A 98 31.81 2.88 1.67
N VAL A 99 30.92 3.12 2.64
CA VAL A 99 30.75 2.26 3.83
C VAL A 99 29.43 1.50 3.80
N LEU A 100 28.31 2.21 3.61
CA LEU A 100 26.98 1.60 3.68
C LEU A 100 26.73 0.68 2.49
N TYR A 101 27.17 1.06 1.28
CA TYR A 101 26.93 0.24 0.08
C TYR A 101 27.64 -1.12 0.14
N PRO A 102 28.95 -1.21 0.49
CA PRO A 102 29.59 -2.52 0.69
C PRO A 102 28.95 -3.36 1.80
N LEU A 103 28.52 -2.75 2.90
CA LEU A 103 27.85 -3.47 3.99
C LEU A 103 26.50 -4.04 3.56
N ILE A 104 25.67 -3.24 2.87
CA ILE A 104 24.41 -3.71 2.28
C ILE A 104 24.69 -4.82 1.27
N ALA A 105 25.66 -4.63 0.39
CA ALA A 105 26.04 -5.63 -0.60
C ALA A 105 26.50 -6.95 0.03
N LEU A 106 27.25 -6.90 1.13
CA LEU A 106 27.70 -8.10 1.85
C LEU A 106 26.56 -8.83 2.55
N GLY A 107 25.67 -8.10 3.24
CA GLY A 107 24.46 -8.69 3.83
C GLY A 107 23.54 -9.32 2.77
N LEU A 108 23.41 -8.64 1.64
CA LEU A 108 22.63 -9.11 0.51
C LEU A 108 23.27 -10.33 -0.17
N ALA A 109 24.60 -10.37 -0.29
CA ALA A 109 25.35 -11.52 -0.80
C ALA A 109 25.11 -12.75 0.07
N ALA A 110 25.16 -12.60 1.40
CA ALA A 110 24.91 -13.68 2.34
C ALA A 110 23.47 -14.21 2.21
N LEU A 111 22.48 -13.31 2.10
CA LEU A 111 21.09 -13.69 1.91
C LEU A 111 20.86 -14.39 0.56
N VAL A 112 21.45 -13.88 -0.53
CA VAL A 112 21.38 -14.49 -1.86
C VAL A 112 22.02 -15.88 -1.87
N ALA A 113 23.18 -16.03 -1.23
CA ALA A 113 23.85 -17.32 -1.10
C ALA A 113 22.98 -18.31 -0.31
N ALA A 114 22.37 -17.89 0.80
CA ALA A 114 21.48 -18.74 1.60
C ALA A 114 20.24 -19.18 0.80
N LEU A 115 19.57 -18.26 0.11
CA LEU A 115 18.39 -18.56 -0.72
C LEU A 115 18.73 -19.46 -1.92
N TYR A 116 19.90 -19.23 -2.54
CA TYR A 116 20.38 -20.06 -3.65
C TYR A 116 20.73 -21.48 -3.20
N ILE A 117 21.43 -21.64 -2.07
CA ILE A 117 21.71 -22.95 -1.49
C ILE A 117 20.40 -23.65 -1.10
N PHE A 118 19.46 -22.92 -0.49
CA PHE A 118 18.15 -23.45 -0.12
C PHE A 118 17.35 -23.94 -1.33
N SER A 119 17.39 -23.22 -2.45
CA SER A 119 16.70 -23.66 -3.67
C SER A 119 17.37 -24.90 -4.29
N LEU A 120 18.70 -24.99 -4.27
CA LEU A 120 19.45 -26.15 -4.78
C LEU A 120 19.14 -27.44 -4.01
N VAL A 121 18.94 -27.36 -2.69
CA VAL A 121 18.59 -28.53 -1.86
C VAL A 121 17.10 -28.89 -1.91
N GLY A 122 16.33 -28.30 -2.83
CA GLY A 122 14.91 -28.61 -3.01
C GLY A 122 13.99 -27.90 -2.02
N GLY A 123 14.41 -26.75 -1.48
CA GLY A 123 13.66 -25.98 -0.48
C GLY A 123 12.22 -25.63 -0.87
N GLY A 124 11.89 -25.56 -2.17
CA GLY A 124 10.51 -25.41 -2.63
C GLY A 124 9.56 -26.49 -2.10
N ARG A 125 9.97 -27.76 -2.13
CA ARG A 125 9.16 -28.86 -1.58
C ARG A 125 8.95 -28.74 -0.07
N VAL A 126 9.96 -28.22 0.63
CA VAL A 126 9.87 -27.95 2.08
C VAL A 126 8.88 -26.82 2.35
N VAL A 127 8.91 -25.76 1.54
CA VAL A 127 7.96 -24.65 1.62
C VAL A 127 6.52 -25.14 1.38
N ASP A 128 6.30 -25.95 0.34
CA ASP A 128 4.98 -26.51 0.02
C ASP A 128 4.47 -27.43 1.14
N TRP A 129 5.35 -28.25 1.71
CA TRP A 129 5.03 -29.11 2.85
C TRP A 129 4.69 -28.31 4.10
N LEU A 130 5.48 -27.28 4.44
CA LEU A 130 5.21 -26.39 5.58
C LEU A 130 3.89 -25.64 5.40
N SER A 131 3.65 -25.12 4.20
CA SER A 131 2.43 -24.40 3.83
C SER A 131 1.19 -25.28 4.01
N SER A 132 1.17 -26.46 3.39
CA SER A 132 0.04 -27.39 3.47
C SER A 132 -0.19 -27.98 4.87
N THR A 133 0.87 -28.22 5.64
CA THR A 133 0.77 -28.86 6.95
C THR A 133 0.40 -27.88 8.06
N TYR A 134 0.99 -26.68 8.05
CA TYR A 134 0.93 -25.75 9.18
C TYR A 134 0.36 -24.37 8.83
N ALA A 135 0.22 -24.03 7.56
CA ALA A 135 -0.18 -22.71 7.11
C ALA A 135 -1.45 -22.71 6.24
N ASN A 136 -2.27 -23.77 6.28
CA ASN A 136 -3.52 -23.88 5.52
C ASN A 136 -3.35 -23.72 3.99
N GLY A 137 -2.16 -24.01 3.45
CA GLY A 137 -1.86 -23.82 2.04
C GLY A 137 -1.50 -22.39 1.64
N TRP A 138 -1.35 -21.46 2.60
CA TRP A 138 -0.97 -20.08 2.32
C TRP A 138 0.52 -19.91 2.05
N SER A 139 0.85 -18.85 1.32
CA SER A 139 2.21 -18.42 1.04
C SER A 139 2.95 -17.98 2.31
N ILE A 140 4.28 -17.97 2.23
CA ILE A 140 5.18 -17.59 3.33
C ILE A 140 4.87 -16.21 3.94
N VAL A 141 4.27 -15.31 3.16
CA VAL A 141 3.89 -13.96 3.60
C VAL A 141 2.86 -14.01 4.74
N ASN A 142 2.03 -15.06 4.75
CA ASN A 142 0.90 -15.22 5.67
C ASN A 142 1.13 -16.31 6.73
N TRP A 143 2.32 -16.91 6.79
CA TRP A 143 2.64 -17.96 7.79
C TRP A 143 2.65 -17.49 9.24
N ALA A 144 2.86 -16.19 9.47
CA ALA A 144 2.81 -15.62 10.82
C ALA A 144 1.37 -15.57 11.39
N ASP A 145 0.36 -15.59 10.53
CA ASP A 145 -1.05 -15.77 10.92
C ASP A 145 -1.81 -16.55 9.84
N PRO A 146 -1.82 -17.90 9.91
CA PRO A 146 -2.55 -18.75 8.97
C PRO A 146 -4.08 -18.57 9.00
N THR A 147 -4.59 -17.82 9.98
CA THR A 147 -6.02 -17.54 10.18
C THR A 147 -6.43 -16.14 9.75
N ILE A 148 -5.50 -15.38 9.14
CA ILE A 148 -5.71 -13.99 8.71
C ILE A 148 -6.94 -13.81 7.80
N PHE A 149 -7.25 -14.82 6.99
CA PHE A 149 -8.42 -14.86 6.09
C PHE A 149 -9.61 -15.67 6.65
N GLY A 150 -9.64 -15.88 7.96
CA GLY A 150 -10.74 -16.53 8.67
C GLY A 150 -11.94 -15.60 8.88
N PRO A 151 -12.85 -15.94 9.82
CA PRO A 151 -14.08 -15.16 10.08
C PRO A 151 -13.84 -13.68 10.39
N ARG A 152 -12.70 -13.35 11.01
CA ARG A 152 -12.27 -11.96 11.29
C ARG A 152 -12.12 -11.10 10.03
N SER A 153 -11.76 -11.71 8.90
CA SER A 153 -11.67 -10.97 7.64
C SER A 153 -13.06 -10.56 7.14
N VAL A 154 -14.04 -11.44 7.26
CA VAL A 154 -15.43 -11.18 6.86
C VAL A 154 -16.04 -10.05 7.68
N THR A 155 -15.81 -10.03 9.00
CA THR A 155 -16.26 -8.94 9.87
C THR A 155 -15.60 -7.62 9.52
N ALA A 156 -14.29 -7.61 9.25
CA ALA A 156 -13.59 -6.40 8.82
C ALA A 156 -14.16 -5.82 7.50
N PHE A 157 -14.54 -6.67 6.54
CA PHE A 157 -15.20 -6.22 5.31
C PHE A 157 -16.61 -5.70 5.52
N ALA A 158 -17.36 -6.28 6.46
CA ALA A 158 -18.68 -5.77 6.83
C ALA A 158 -18.58 -4.35 7.42
N GLU A 159 -17.61 -4.12 8.32
CA GLU A 159 -17.36 -2.81 8.94
C GLU A 159 -16.88 -1.75 7.92
N ALA A 160 -16.01 -2.14 6.98
CA ALA A 160 -15.46 -1.23 5.99
C ALA A 160 -16.45 -0.92 4.83
N ARG A 161 -17.54 -1.69 4.68
CA ARG A 161 -18.42 -1.64 3.50
C ARG A 161 -18.98 -0.24 3.23
N ALA A 162 -19.42 0.46 4.28
CA ALA A 162 -20.00 1.79 4.14
C ALA A 162 -18.98 2.83 3.63
N PHE A 163 -17.72 2.73 4.08
CA PHE A 163 -16.64 3.56 3.57
C PHE A 163 -16.31 3.23 2.12
N LEU A 164 -16.13 1.94 1.80
CA LEU A 164 -15.78 1.49 0.45
C LEU A 164 -16.80 1.95 -0.60
N GLN A 165 -18.08 1.93 -0.24
CA GLN A 165 -19.19 2.40 -1.07
C GLN A 165 -19.31 3.94 -1.18
N GLY A 166 -18.51 4.70 -0.43
CA GLY A 166 -18.57 6.16 -0.40
C GLY A 166 -19.74 6.75 0.41
N ASN A 167 -20.40 5.96 1.26
CA ASN A 167 -21.49 6.46 2.12
C ASN A 167 -20.95 7.29 3.30
N VAL A 168 -19.70 7.06 3.69
CA VAL A 168 -19.02 7.77 4.76
C VAL A 168 -17.84 8.51 4.14
N GLU A 169 -17.83 9.83 4.26
CA GLU A 169 -16.69 10.64 3.78
C GLU A 169 -15.49 10.48 4.72
N THR A 170 -14.29 10.36 4.13
CA THR A 170 -13.01 10.27 4.86
C THR A 170 -12.31 11.63 4.98
N THR A 171 -12.86 12.67 4.36
CA THR A 171 -12.37 14.04 4.44
C THR A 171 -13.55 14.97 4.65
N SER A 172 -13.43 15.85 5.64
CA SER A 172 -14.36 16.97 5.83
C SER A 172 -13.66 18.29 5.46
N PRO A 173 -14.34 19.18 4.70
CA PRO A 173 -13.79 20.47 4.34
C PRO A 173 -13.56 21.35 5.58
N PRO A 174 -12.67 22.36 5.49
CA PRO A 174 -12.39 23.32 6.56
C PRO A 174 -13.51 24.37 6.68
N ASP A 175 -14.76 23.94 6.77
CA ASP A 175 -15.91 24.83 6.83
C ASP A 175 -16.39 25.02 8.27
N ALA A 176 -16.78 26.25 8.61
CA ALA A 176 -17.50 26.53 9.84
C ALA A 176 -18.88 25.88 9.78
N LEU A 177 -19.31 25.25 10.87
CA LEU A 177 -20.70 24.80 10.99
C LEU A 177 -21.63 26.01 10.79
N PRO A 178 -22.72 25.88 10.02
CA PRO A 178 -23.62 26.98 9.74
C PRO A 178 -24.28 27.59 10.99
N ASP A 179 -24.35 26.83 12.09
CA ASP A 179 -24.90 27.26 13.39
C ASP A 179 -23.84 27.88 14.32
N ASN A 180 -22.60 28.09 13.86
CA ASN A 180 -21.58 28.75 14.66
C ASN A 180 -21.65 30.27 14.45
N ASP A 181 -22.19 30.99 15.44
CA ASP A 181 -22.37 32.44 15.40
C ASP A 181 -21.04 33.24 15.38
N ASP A 182 -19.91 32.64 15.79
CA ASP A 182 -18.57 33.27 15.75
C ASP A 182 -17.46 32.26 15.37
N PRO A 183 -17.36 31.89 14.09
CA PRO A 183 -16.37 30.92 13.66
C PRO A 183 -14.96 31.52 13.60
N ASN A 184 -14.03 30.91 14.33
CA ASN A 184 -12.63 31.28 14.24
C ASN A 184 -11.97 30.75 12.95
N PHE A 185 -12.09 31.52 11.87
CA PHE A 185 -11.52 31.21 10.55
C PHE A 185 -9.99 31.03 10.56
N THR A 186 -9.27 31.56 11.56
CA THR A 186 -7.81 31.38 11.68
C THR A 186 -7.40 29.98 12.15
N SER A 187 -8.37 29.19 12.64
CA SER A 187 -8.14 27.85 13.20
C SER A 187 -8.73 26.71 12.36
N LEU A 188 -9.41 27.02 11.27
CA LEU A 188 -10.04 26.02 10.41
C LEU A 188 -8.98 25.15 9.73
N LYS A 189 -9.15 23.83 9.85
CA LYS A 189 -8.28 22.83 9.25
C LYS A 189 -9.11 21.80 8.51
N THR A 190 -8.57 21.30 7.41
CA THR A 190 -9.18 20.18 6.71
C THR A 190 -9.05 18.94 7.58
N VAL A 191 -10.17 18.28 7.90
CA VAL A 191 -10.16 17.08 8.74
C VAL A 191 -10.04 15.85 7.85
N ARG A 192 -9.05 14.99 8.11
CA ARG A 192 -8.81 13.72 7.42
C ARG A 192 -9.00 12.57 8.38
N VAL A 193 -9.77 11.58 7.97
CA VAL A 193 -10.06 10.39 8.78
C VAL A 193 -9.19 9.23 8.28
N PHE A 194 -8.27 8.77 9.13
CA PHE A 194 -7.64 7.47 8.98
C PHE A 194 -8.57 6.41 9.56
N SER A 195 -9.30 5.73 8.67
CA SER A 195 -10.28 4.71 9.05
C SER A 195 -9.59 3.37 9.29
N LEU A 196 -9.71 2.84 10.51
CA LEU A 196 -9.18 1.52 10.85
C LEU A 196 -9.82 0.38 10.04
N PRO A 197 -11.15 0.35 9.81
CA PRO A 197 -11.76 -0.64 8.93
C PRO A 197 -11.18 -0.62 7.51
N LEU A 198 -11.02 0.57 6.90
CA LEU A 198 -10.40 0.70 5.58
C LEU A 198 -8.95 0.21 5.57
N ALA A 199 -8.18 0.51 6.62
CA ALA A 199 -6.81 0.03 6.76
C ALA A 199 -6.76 -1.51 6.85
N ARG A 200 -7.63 -2.14 7.66
CA ARG A 200 -7.69 -3.60 7.80
C ARG A 200 -8.00 -4.28 6.47
N VAL A 201 -9.06 -3.88 5.77
CA VAL A 201 -9.43 -4.50 4.49
C VAL A 201 -8.40 -4.24 3.39
N SER A 202 -7.81 -3.05 3.36
CA SER A 202 -6.75 -2.72 2.39
C SER A 202 -5.52 -3.61 2.59
N LEU A 203 -5.15 -3.88 3.85
CA LEU A 203 -4.07 -4.80 4.19
C LEU A 203 -4.44 -6.26 3.84
N LEU A 204 -5.65 -6.70 4.15
CA LEU A 204 -6.14 -8.04 3.82
C LEU A 204 -6.12 -8.30 2.30
N MET A 205 -6.62 -7.36 1.49
CA MET A 205 -6.54 -7.46 0.03
C MET A 205 -5.08 -7.46 -0.46
N SER A 206 -4.23 -6.59 0.11
CA SER A 206 -2.80 -6.53 -0.23
C SER A 206 -2.03 -7.79 0.15
N SER A 207 -2.49 -8.51 1.18
CA SER A 207 -1.94 -9.79 1.62
C SER A 207 -2.46 -10.95 0.75
N LEU A 208 -3.74 -10.93 0.36
CA LEU A 208 -4.35 -12.01 -0.42
C LEU A 208 -3.78 -12.11 -1.84
N VAL A 209 -3.41 -10.99 -2.49
CA VAL A 209 -2.83 -11.02 -3.84
C VAL A 209 -1.51 -11.79 -3.93
N TYR A 210 -0.83 -12.04 -2.81
CA TYR A 210 0.37 -12.91 -2.79
C TYR A 210 0.05 -14.38 -3.06
N GLU A 211 -1.20 -14.81 -2.86
CA GLU A 211 -1.64 -16.20 -3.02
C GLU A 211 -1.92 -16.59 -4.48
N ARG A 212 -1.58 -15.71 -5.44
CA ARG A 212 -1.56 -16.04 -6.86
C ARG A 212 -0.45 -17.04 -7.16
N ASP A 213 -0.78 -18.11 -7.87
CA ASP A 213 0.21 -19.10 -8.31
C ASP A 213 1.04 -18.56 -9.49
N ASP A 214 2.22 -18.03 -9.18
CA ASP A 214 3.10 -17.45 -10.19
C ASP A 214 3.65 -18.50 -11.19
N ALA A 215 3.64 -19.80 -10.86
CA ALA A 215 4.10 -20.84 -11.78
C ALA A 215 3.09 -21.08 -12.92
N LEU A 216 1.80 -21.04 -12.60
CA LEU A 216 0.73 -21.10 -13.61
C LEU A 216 0.72 -19.86 -14.52
N VAL A 217 1.03 -18.68 -13.96
CA VAL A 217 1.18 -17.44 -14.76
C VAL A 217 2.36 -17.55 -15.72
N ASP A 218 3.50 -18.08 -15.27
CA ASP A 218 4.66 -18.34 -16.13
C ASP A 218 4.32 -19.34 -17.26
N GLU A 219 3.58 -20.41 -16.95
CA GLU A 219 3.10 -21.37 -17.96
C GLU A 219 2.19 -20.70 -18.98
N ALA A 220 1.21 -19.90 -18.53
CA ALA A 220 0.30 -19.16 -19.40
C ALA A 220 1.06 -18.23 -20.35
N ALA A 221 2.06 -17.51 -19.84
CA ALA A 221 2.90 -16.63 -20.64
C ALA A 221 3.73 -17.40 -21.68
N HIS A 222 4.25 -18.58 -21.32
CA HIS A 222 4.97 -19.47 -22.24
C HIS A 222 4.08 -20.09 -23.32
N VAL A 223 2.83 -20.42 -22.98
CA VAL A 223 1.82 -20.86 -23.94
C VAL A 223 1.55 -19.76 -24.96
N MET A 224 1.28 -18.53 -24.49
CA MET A 224 0.96 -17.40 -25.36
C MET A 224 2.14 -16.94 -26.22
N GLU A 225 3.35 -16.90 -25.68
CA GLU A 225 4.54 -16.52 -26.43
C GLU A 225 4.78 -17.45 -27.62
N ARG A 226 4.62 -18.77 -27.42
CA ARG A 226 4.72 -19.79 -28.47
C ARG A 226 3.58 -19.69 -29.48
N ALA A 227 2.35 -19.50 -29.01
CA ALA A 227 1.19 -19.38 -29.87
C ALA A 227 1.33 -18.18 -30.82
N GLN A 228 1.70 -17.02 -30.29
CA GLN A 228 1.96 -15.80 -31.06
C GLN A 228 3.15 -15.90 -32.02
N ALA A 229 4.03 -16.89 -31.85
CA ALA A 229 5.19 -17.10 -32.73
C ALA A 229 4.90 -18.11 -33.84
N ARG A 230 3.98 -19.05 -33.61
CA ARG A 230 3.74 -20.22 -34.48
C ARG A 230 2.49 -20.09 -35.34
N PHE A 231 1.45 -19.41 -34.83
CA PHE A 231 0.13 -19.40 -35.45
C PHE A 231 -0.30 -17.98 -35.85
N PRO A 232 -0.98 -17.81 -37.00
CA PRO A 232 -1.71 -16.58 -37.30
C PRO A 232 -2.79 -16.30 -36.24
N ILE A 233 -3.02 -15.02 -35.91
CA ILE A 233 -4.01 -14.61 -34.89
C ILE A 233 -5.43 -15.13 -35.20
N THR A 234 -5.74 -15.32 -36.48
CA THR A 234 -7.05 -15.80 -36.95
C THR A 234 -7.19 -17.33 -36.95
N SER A 235 -6.14 -18.08 -36.61
CA SER A 235 -6.16 -19.54 -36.70
C SER A 235 -6.90 -20.18 -35.53
N PRO A 236 -7.58 -21.33 -35.75
CA PRO A 236 -8.26 -22.06 -34.68
C PRO A 236 -7.28 -22.57 -33.61
N GLU A 237 -6.04 -22.89 -33.98
CA GLU A 237 -4.98 -23.28 -33.06
C GLU A 237 -4.57 -22.12 -32.14
N TYR A 238 -4.43 -20.90 -32.68
CA TYR A 238 -4.17 -19.71 -31.88
C TYR A 238 -5.28 -19.47 -30.85
N ALA A 239 -6.55 -19.62 -31.26
CA ALA A 239 -7.69 -19.50 -30.36
C ALA A 239 -7.70 -20.60 -29.27
N ALA A 240 -7.30 -21.83 -29.60
CA ALA A 240 -7.21 -22.92 -28.63
C ALA A 240 -6.11 -22.67 -27.57
N GLU A 241 -4.91 -22.26 -27.99
CA GLU A 241 -3.82 -21.92 -27.06
C GLU A 241 -4.16 -20.68 -26.22
N THR A 242 -4.88 -19.71 -26.79
CA THR A 242 -5.36 -18.54 -26.05
C THR A 242 -6.31 -18.96 -24.93
N ARG A 243 -7.29 -19.83 -25.21
CA ARG A 243 -8.18 -20.38 -24.18
C ARG A 243 -7.44 -21.18 -23.11
N ARG A 244 -6.40 -21.93 -23.50
CA ARG A 244 -5.55 -22.64 -22.54
C ARG A 244 -4.84 -21.66 -21.59
N ALA A 245 -4.28 -20.57 -22.12
CA ALA A 245 -3.64 -19.55 -21.31
C ALA A 245 -4.65 -18.82 -20.40
N GLU A 246 -5.83 -18.46 -20.91
CA GLU A 246 -6.92 -17.89 -20.13
C GLU A 246 -7.29 -18.80 -18.93
N ALA A 247 -7.41 -20.12 -19.17
CA ALA A 247 -7.71 -21.09 -18.11
C ALA A 247 -6.61 -21.19 -17.05
N LEU A 248 -5.33 -21.15 -17.45
CA LEU A 248 -4.20 -21.13 -16.51
C LEU A 248 -4.18 -19.87 -15.64
N ILE A 249 -4.49 -18.70 -16.21
CA ILE A 249 -4.59 -17.44 -15.45
C ILE A 249 -5.72 -17.54 -14.42
N VAL A 250 -6.91 -17.98 -14.84
CA VAL A 250 -8.05 -18.16 -13.92
C VAL A 250 -7.71 -19.16 -12.80
N GLN A 251 -7.02 -20.25 -13.13
CA GLN A 251 -6.57 -21.23 -12.16
C GLN A 251 -5.55 -20.64 -11.18
N SER A 252 -4.64 -19.78 -11.66
CA SER A 252 -3.64 -19.12 -10.81
C SER A 252 -4.24 -18.19 -9.76
N GLU A 253 -5.43 -17.64 -10.05
CA GLU A 253 -6.13 -16.68 -9.20
C GLU A 253 -7.23 -17.32 -8.34
N ARG A 254 -7.40 -18.65 -8.41
CA ARG A 254 -8.53 -19.36 -7.81
C ARG A 254 -8.69 -19.09 -6.31
N LEU A 255 -7.60 -19.19 -5.54
CA LEU A 255 -7.62 -18.93 -4.10
C LEU A 255 -8.05 -17.51 -3.76
N ILE A 256 -7.62 -16.54 -4.58
CA ILE A 256 -7.98 -15.13 -4.42
C ILE A 256 -9.47 -14.95 -4.72
N LYS A 257 -9.96 -15.53 -5.82
CA LYS A 257 -11.37 -15.44 -6.23
C LYS A 257 -12.30 -16.10 -5.22
N ASP A 258 -11.95 -17.29 -4.73
CA ASP A 258 -12.73 -18.03 -3.73
C ASP A 258 -12.83 -17.21 -2.43
N LYS A 259 -11.72 -16.64 -1.95
CA LYS A 259 -11.73 -15.81 -0.73
C LYS A 259 -12.41 -14.45 -0.93
N ALA A 260 -12.24 -13.81 -2.08
CA ALA A 260 -12.95 -12.57 -2.42
C ALA A 260 -14.47 -12.77 -2.43
N ALA A 261 -14.95 -13.93 -2.91
CA ALA A 261 -16.36 -14.27 -2.92
C ALA A 261 -16.96 -14.36 -1.50
N GLU A 262 -16.21 -14.87 -0.52
CA GLU A 262 -16.61 -14.86 0.91
C GLU A 262 -16.80 -13.44 1.44
N TRP A 263 -16.07 -12.45 0.92
CA TRP A 263 -16.21 -11.03 1.25
C TRP A 263 -17.31 -10.32 0.43
N GLY A 264 -18.02 -11.06 -0.42
CA GLY A 264 -19.01 -10.51 -1.34
C GLY A 264 -18.40 -9.61 -2.41
N LEU A 265 -17.20 -9.98 -2.89
CA LEU A 265 -16.42 -9.29 -3.92
C LEU A 265 -16.03 -10.26 -5.04
N GLU A 266 -15.73 -9.68 -6.20
CA GLU A 266 -15.10 -10.35 -7.34
C GLU A 266 -13.65 -9.87 -7.45
N PHE A 267 -12.80 -10.70 -8.06
CA PHE A 267 -11.40 -10.40 -8.27
C PHE A 267 -10.97 -10.71 -9.70
N ASP A 268 -10.21 -9.80 -10.29
CA ASP A 268 -9.50 -10.03 -11.55
C ASP A 268 -8.07 -9.46 -11.49
N GLY A 269 -7.10 -10.22 -12.00
CA GLY A 269 -5.78 -9.71 -12.35
C GLY A 269 -5.87 -8.78 -13.56
N VAL A 270 -5.32 -7.59 -13.43
CA VAL A 270 -5.46 -6.52 -14.42
C VAL A 270 -4.20 -6.35 -15.28
N SER A 271 -3.03 -6.44 -14.66
CA SER A 271 -1.76 -6.18 -15.35
C SER A 271 -0.60 -6.80 -14.59
N ASP A 272 0.21 -7.61 -15.26
CA ASP A 272 1.55 -8.05 -14.80
C ASP A 272 2.64 -7.00 -15.08
N LEU A 273 2.22 -5.76 -15.33
CA LEU A 273 3.11 -4.61 -15.45
C LEU A 273 4.17 -4.84 -16.54
N THR A 274 5.44 -4.98 -16.16
CA THR A 274 6.54 -5.30 -17.10
C THR A 274 7.21 -6.65 -16.85
N THR A 275 6.68 -7.47 -15.92
CA THR A 275 7.28 -8.74 -15.51
C THR A 275 6.28 -9.86 -15.28
N VAL A 276 6.44 -10.96 -16.00
CA VAL A 276 5.64 -12.19 -15.78
C VAL A 276 5.93 -12.76 -14.39
N GLY A 277 4.88 -12.99 -13.60
CA GLY A 277 4.97 -13.62 -12.28
C GLY A 277 5.66 -12.75 -11.21
N GLY A 278 5.87 -11.46 -11.49
CA GLY A 278 6.45 -10.49 -10.57
C GLY A 278 5.39 -9.61 -9.90
N PRO A 279 5.64 -8.29 -9.71
CA PRO A 279 4.62 -7.38 -9.24
C PRO A 279 3.48 -7.31 -10.27
N PHE A 280 2.25 -7.40 -9.78
CA PHE A 280 1.07 -7.26 -10.62
C PHE A 280 0.02 -6.41 -9.91
N ALA A 281 -0.88 -5.85 -10.71
CA ALA A 281 -2.05 -5.13 -10.23
C ALA A 281 -3.28 -6.02 -10.38
N GLY A 282 -4.04 -6.19 -9.30
CA GLY A 282 -5.34 -6.81 -9.28
C GLY A 282 -6.40 -5.84 -8.80
N ILE A 283 -7.66 -6.13 -9.09
CA ILE A 283 -8.80 -5.35 -8.60
C ILE A 283 -9.75 -6.25 -7.80
N PHE A 284 -10.20 -5.75 -6.67
CA PHE A 284 -11.35 -6.28 -5.95
C PHE A 284 -12.52 -5.34 -6.19
N TYR A 285 -13.67 -5.88 -6.58
CA TYR A 285 -14.82 -5.05 -6.91
C TYR A 285 -16.13 -5.75 -6.56
N THR A 286 -17.19 -4.98 -6.37
CA THR A 286 -18.52 -5.56 -6.14
C THR A 286 -19.08 -6.15 -7.43
N ARG A 287 -19.79 -7.28 -7.34
CA ARG A 287 -20.48 -7.88 -8.48
C ARG A 287 -21.31 -6.86 -9.29
N ALA A 288 -21.30 -7.00 -10.61
CA ALA A 288 -22.13 -6.19 -11.50
C ALA A 288 -23.61 -6.27 -11.09
N GLY A 289 -24.30 -5.13 -11.10
CA GLY A 289 -25.68 -4.98 -10.62
C GLY A 289 -25.81 -4.62 -9.14
N ALA A 290 -24.72 -4.48 -8.39
CA ALA A 290 -24.79 -3.93 -7.03
C ALA A 290 -25.26 -2.47 -7.04
N ASP A 291 -26.17 -2.12 -6.11
CA ASP A 291 -26.72 -0.76 -5.99
C ASP A 291 -25.64 0.30 -5.72
N LYS A 292 -24.64 -0.06 -4.90
CA LYS A 292 -23.53 0.79 -4.49
C LYS A 292 -22.20 0.13 -4.85
N PRO A 293 -21.75 0.27 -6.11
CA PRO A 293 -20.52 -0.37 -6.57
C PRO A 293 -19.27 0.37 -6.10
N PHE A 294 -18.17 -0.36 -5.91
CA PHE A 294 -16.83 0.20 -5.68
C PHE A 294 -15.75 -0.71 -6.26
N ILE A 295 -14.54 -0.16 -6.43
CA ILE A 295 -13.35 -0.86 -6.89
C ILE A 295 -12.18 -0.56 -5.93
N CYS A 296 -11.42 -1.59 -5.60
CA CYS A 296 -10.15 -1.49 -4.87
C CYS A 296 -9.03 -2.02 -5.77
N LEU A 297 -8.16 -1.13 -6.23
CA LEU A 297 -6.95 -1.46 -6.98
C LEU A 297 -5.84 -1.83 -6.00
N VAL A 298 -5.26 -3.01 -6.16
CA VAL A 298 -4.27 -3.55 -5.23
C VAL A 298 -3.05 -4.04 -5.98
N PHE A 299 -1.86 -3.65 -5.51
CA PHE A 299 -0.58 -4.06 -6.08
C PHE A 299 0.09 -5.13 -5.22
N LYS A 300 0.43 -6.27 -5.83
CA LYS A 300 1.25 -7.31 -5.20
C LYS A 300 2.71 -6.83 -5.10
N GLY A 301 3.33 -7.05 -3.94
CA GLY A 301 4.78 -6.87 -3.78
C GLY A 301 5.58 -8.10 -4.22
N THR A 302 6.83 -8.21 -3.78
CA THR A 302 7.67 -9.38 -4.12
C THR A 302 7.43 -10.52 -3.13
N THR A 303 7.25 -11.74 -3.64
CA THR A 303 7.24 -12.95 -2.79
C THR A 303 8.69 -13.29 -2.39
N PRO A 304 8.97 -13.74 -1.15
CA PRO A 304 10.34 -14.10 -0.73
C PRO A 304 11.03 -15.14 -1.64
N THR A 305 10.27 -16.00 -2.32
CA THR A 305 10.77 -16.97 -3.30
C THR A 305 11.25 -16.34 -4.61
N ARG A 306 10.86 -15.09 -4.92
CA ARG A 306 11.31 -14.29 -6.08
C ARG A 306 12.16 -13.09 -5.67
N PHE A 307 13.01 -13.26 -4.66
CA PHE A 307 13.87 -12.19 -4.11
C PHE A 307 14.77 -11.49 -5.14
N GLN A 308 15.08 -12.15 -6.27
CA GLN A 308 15.83 -11.55 -7.38
C GLN A 308 15.18 -10.29 -7.98
N GLU A 309 13.85 -10.19 -7.97
CA GLU A 309 13.12 -9.00 -8.43
C GLU A 309 13.32 -7.86 -7.45
N PHE A 310 13.12 -8.14 -6.15
CA PHE A 310 13.43 -7.18 -5.08
C PHE A 310 14.89 -6.72 -5.18
N LEU A 311 15.84 -7.60 -5.49
CA LEU A 311 17.25 -7.26 -5.61
C LEU A 311 17.57 -6.34 -6.81
N THR A 312 16.94 -6.63 -7.95
CA THR A 312 17.07 -5.82 -9.17
C THR A 312 16.40 -4.45 -8.96
N ASP A 313 15.31 -4.44 -8.20
CA ASP A 313 14.50 -3.27 -7.86
C ASP A 313 14.93 -2.58 -6.56
N ALA A 314 15.92 -3.09 -5.81
CA ALA A 314 16.53 -2.46 -4.63
C ALA A 314 17.79 -1.66 -5.01
N THR A 315 18.01 -1.45 -6.30
CA THR A 315 19.05 -0.55 -6.79
C THR A 315 18.69 0.89 -6.42
N ILE A 316 19.55 1.60 -5.69
CA ILE A 316 19.38 3.01 -5.29
C ILE A 316 19.40 4.01 -6.47
N ASN A 317 19.27 3.52 -7.71
CA ASN A 317 19.27 4.33 -8.90
C ASN A 317 17.95 5.09 -9.01
N LYS A 318 18.07 6.38 -9.32
CA LYS A 318 16.94 7.25 -9.59
C LYS A 318 16.79 7.50 -11.09
N THR A 319 15.56 7.61 -11.56
CA THR A 319 15.20 8.02 -12.92
C THR A 319 14.31 9.24 -12.88
N GLY A 320 14.38 10.09 -13.90
CA GLY A 320 13.60 11.33 -13.94
C GLY A 320 12.10 11.04 -14.00
N ALA A 321 11.32 11.68 -13.12
CA ALA A 321 9.87 11.53 -13.08
C ALA A 321 9.14 12.46 -14.08
N GLY A 322 9.91 13.29 -14.81
CA GLY A 322 9.37 14.41 -15.60
C GLY A 322 8.37 14.03 -16.70
N VAL A 323 8.45 12.81 -17.24
CA VAL A 323 7.59 12.39 -18.37
C VAL A 323 6.15 12.14 -17.93
N PHE A 324 5.94 11.35 -16.88
CA PHE A 324 4.59 11.00 -16.40
C PHE A 324 4.08 11.92 -15.31
N PHE A 325 4.97 12.60 -14.60
CA PHE A 325 4.58 13.54 -13.57
C PHE A 325 4.62 14.94 -14.17
N GLY A 326 5.71 15.40 -14.74
CA GLY A 326 5.79 16.69 -15.43
C GLY A 326 7.07 17.44 -15.04
N PRO A 327 7.37 18.59 -15.66
CA PRO A 327 8.57 19.34 -15.33
C PRO A 327 8.68 19.66 -13.83
N GLY A 328 9.89 19.61 -13.28
CA GLY A 328 10.14 19.89 -11.86
C GLY A 328 9.75 18.79 -10.87
N SER A 329 9.24 17.64 -11.33
CA SER A 329 8.83 16.55 -10.43
C SER A 329 9.99 15.75 -9.81
N GLY A 330 11.25 16.17 -10.02
CA GLY A 330 12.39 15.43 -9.50
C GLY A 330 12.55 14.03 -10.10
N ALA A 331 13.08 13.12 -9.29
CA ALA A 331 13.39 11.76 -9.67
C ALA A 331 12.76 10.73 -8.72
N VAL A 332 12.53 9.53 -9.25
CA VAL A 332 11.95 8.39 -8.54
C VAL A 332 12.84 7.18 -8.67
N HIS A 333 12.63 6.22 -7.78
CA HIS A 333 13.32 4.94 -7.82
C HIS A 333 13.12 4.26 -9.18
N ALA A 334 14.22 3.95 -9.87
CA ALA A 334 14.20 3.48 -11.26
C ALA A 334 13.45 2.16 -11.41
N GLY A 335 13.69 1.18 -10.52
CA GLY A 335 12.98 -0.10 -10.51
C GLY A 335 11.46 0.06 -10.47
N PHE A 336 10.94 0.81 -9.49
CA PHE A 336 9.50 1.03 -9.34
C PHE A 336 8.89 1.77 -10.54
N TYR A 337 9.58 2.77 -11.05
CA TYR A 337 9.11 3.54 -12.21
C TYR A 337 9.07 2.69 -13.49
N HIS A 338 10.12 1.90 -13.76
CA HIS A 338 10.19 1.02 -14.93
C HIS A 338 9.25 -0.19 -14.85
N ASN A 339 8.80 -0.55 -13.65
CA ASN A 339 7.74 -1.56 -13.51
C ASN A 339 6.38 -0.97 -13.87
N LEU A 340 6.08 0.27 -13.50
CA LEU A 340 4.75 0.84 -13.77
C LEU A 340 4.63 1.48 -15.17
N PHE A 341 5.66 2.17 -15.64
CA PHE A 341 5.61 3.02 -16.83
C PHE A 341 6.45 2.49 -17.98
N VAL A 342 6.06 2.83 -19.21
CA VAL A 342 6.80 2.49 -20.44
C VAL A 342 8.17 3.17 -20.43
N THR A 343 9.21 2.42 -20.81
CA THR A 343 10.57 2.93 -21.04
C THR A 343 10.95 2.81 -22.51
N ASN A 344 11.76 3.76 -23.00
CA ASN A 344 12.25 3.79 -24.39
C ASN A 344 13.59 3.06 -24.57
N ASP A 345 14.03 2.28 -23.60
CA ASP A 345 15.37 1.72 -23.59
C ASP A 345 15.42 0.45 -24.45
N ASN A 346 15.97 0.59 -25.67
CA ASN A 346 16.37 -0.47 -26.62
C ASN A 346 15.28 -1.12 -27.49
N GLY A 347 14.48 -0.33 -28.22
CA GLY A 347 13.84 -0.74 -29.48
C GLY A 347 12.83 -1.91 -29.43
N GLY A 348 12.57 -2.46 -28.25
CA GLY A 348 11.49 -3.39 -27.99
C GLY A 348 10.27 -2.63 -27.52
N ARG A 349 9.08 -3.02 -27.98
CA ARG A 349 7.82 -2.60 -27.36
C ARG A 349 7.80 -3.15 -25.93
N GLY A 350 8.27 -2.37 -24.95
CA GLY A 350 8.07 -2.65 -23.54
C GLY A 350 6.57 -2.64 -23.21
N GLY A 351 6.15 -3.43 -22.22
CA GLY A 351 4.75 -3.46 -21.79
C GLY A 351 4.29 -2.09 -21.26
N ASP A 352 3.11 -1.64 -21.67
CA ASP A 352 2.45 -0.44 -21.14
C ASP A 352 1.65 -0.79 -19.88
N GLY A 353 2.37 -1.09 -18.79
CA GLY A 353 1.77 -1.57 -17.54
C GLY A 353 0.69 -0.64 -17.00
N TYR A 354 1.00 0.66 -16.91
CA TYR A 354 0.06 1.70 -16.50
C TYR A 354 -1.11 1.87 -17.47
N GLY A 355 -0.86 1.91 -18.79
CA GLY A 355 -1.94 2.10 -19.75
C GLY A 355 -2.89 0.91 -19.83
N SER A 356 -2.39 -0.33 -19.78
CA SER A 356 -3.24 -1.54 -19.68
C SER A 356 -4.08 -1.49 -18.40
N LEU A 357 -3.49 -1.09 -17.27
CA LEU A 357 -4.20 -0.91 -16.01
C LEU A 357 -5.35 0.09 -16.10
N VAL A 358 -5.10 1.28 -16.66
CA VAL A 358 -6.11 2.32 -16.82
C VAL A 358 -7.24 1.88 -17.77
N ARG A 359 -6.91 1.22 -18.89
CA ARG A 359 -7.90 0.73 -19.85
C ARG A 359 -8.82 -0.30 -19.20
N THR A 360 -8.26 -1.25 -18.45
CA THR A 360 -9.05 -2.28 -17.75
C THR A 360 -9.90 -1.68 -16.64
N LEU A 361 -9.39 -0.75 -15.83
CA LEU A 361 -10.18 -0.06 -14.82
C LEU A 361 -11.40 0.64 -15.43
N ARG A 362 -11.20 1.39 -16.51
CA ARG A 362 -12.29 2.05 -17.25
C ARG A 362 -13.29 1.03 -17.79
N HIS A 363 -12.81 -0.09 -18.32
CA HIS A 363 -13.67 -1.15 -18.85
C HIS A 363 -14.56 -1.76 -17.75
N VAL A 364 -13.99 -2.08 -16.59
CA VAL A 364 -14.74 -2.63 -15.45
C VAL A 364 -15.74 -1.61 -14.92
N ALA A 365 -15.33 -0.35 -14.79
CA ALA A 365 -16.22 0.73 -14.35
C ALA A 365 -17.43 0.90 -15.28
N GLN A 366 -17.21 0.89 -16.60
CA GLN A 366 -18.28 0.96 -17.59
C GLN A 366 -19.26 -0.21 -17.50
N ARG A 367 -18.76 -1.43 -17.25
CA ARG A 367 -19.60 -2.62 -17.04
C ARG A 367 -20.46 -2.48 -15.80
N MET A 368 -19.88 -2.03 -14.69
CA MET A 368 -20.62 -1.80 -13.44
C MET A 368 -21.67 -0.69 -13.60
N LYS A 369 -21.36 0.39 -14.34
CA LYS A 369 -22.29 1.48 -14.65
C LYS A 369 -23.48 1.05 -15.51
N GLN A 370 -23.29 0.19 -16.51
CA GLN A 370 -24.39 -0.32 -17.35
C GLN A 370 -25.49 -1.01 -16.55
N THR A 371 -25.14 -1.58 -15.40
CA THR A 371 -26.06 -2.26 -14.50
C THR A 371 -26.57 -1.39 -13.35
N LYS A 372 -26.04 -0.17 -13.21
CA LYS A 372 -26.35 0.75 -12.12
C LYS A 372 -27.53 1.66 -12.50
N ARG A 373 -28.40 1.96 -11.54
CA ARG A 373 -29.53 2.89 -11.72
C ARG A 373 -29.17 4.37 -11.54
N SER A 374 -28.07 4.66 -10.85
CA SER A 374 -27.59 6.01 -10.55
C SER A 374 -26.38 6.38 -11.43
N ASP A 375 -26.27 7.67 -11.76
CA ASP A 375 -25.15 8.22 -12.53
C ASP A 375 -23.91 8.55 -11.67
N ASP A 376 -23.93 8.22 -10.37
CA ASP A 376 -22.79 8.54 -9.50
C ASP A 376 -21.54 7.77 -9.94
N ARG A 377 -20.38 8.41 -9.79
CA ARG A 377 -19.08 7.80 -10.06
C ARG A 377 -18.82 6.64 -9.10
N ILE A 378 -18.02 5.68 -9.55
CA ILE A 378 -17.65 4.49 -8.79
C ILE A 378 -16.40 4.83 -7.97
N PRO A 379 -16.45 4.70 -6.64
CA PRO A 379 -15.28 4.90 -5.77
C PRO A 379 -14.14 3.93 -6.14
N LEU A 380 -12.95 4.48 -6.33
CA LEU A 380 -11.70 3.77 -6.59
C LEU A 380 -10.72 3.97 -5.44
N TRP A 381 -10.47 2.90 -4.69
CA TRP A 381 -9.48 2.86 -3.62
C TRP A 381 -8.19 2.23 -4.14
N VAL A 382 -7.04 2.65 -3.59
CA VAL A 382 -5.74 2.10 -3.98
C VAL A 382 -5.04 1.51 -2.76
N ALA A 383 -4.47 0.32 -2.88
CA ALA A 383 -3.73 -0.30 -1.78
C ALA A 383 -2.51 -1.08 -2.28
N GLY A 384 -1.61 -1.36 -1.35
CA GLY A 384 -0.48 -2.24 -1.59
C GLY A 384 0.33 -2.48 -0.34
N HIS A 385 1.15 -3.53 -0.37
CA HIS A 385 2.07 -3.91 0.69
C HIS A 385 3.51 -4.06 0.15
N SER A 386 4.52 -3.67 0.93
CA SER A 386 5.93 -3.80 0.55
C SER A 386 6.24 -3.10 -0.79
N LEU A 387 6.90 -3.75 -1.74
CA LEU A 387 7.08 -3.26 -3.12
C LEU A 387 5.76 -2.82 -3.78
N GLY A 388 4.67 -3.56 -3.54
CA GLY A 388 3.35 -3.22 -4.07
C GLY A 388 2.85 -1.87 -3.56
N SER A 389 3.20 -1.49 -2.34
CA SER A 389 2.83 -0.18 -1.79
C SER A 389 3.61 0.98 -2.42
N ALA A 390 4.84 0.74 -2.91
CA ALA A 390 5.58 1.73 -3.69
C ALA A 390 4.95 1.94 -5.08
N LEU A 391 4.54 0.85 -5.75
CA LEU A 391 3.81 0.91 -7.03
C LEU A 391 2.44 1.58 -6.87
N ALA A 392 1.70 1.22 -5.82
CA ALA A 392 0.45 1.85 -5.44
C ALA A 392 0.63 3.37 -5.23
N SER A 393 1.72 3.78 -4.55
CA SER A 393 2.03 5.19 -4.32
C SER A 393 2.33 5.95 -5.62
N LEU A 394 3.11 5.37 -6.54
CA LEU A 394 3.38 5.97 -7.85
C LEU A 394 2.12 6.07 -8.72
N CYS A 395 1.30 5.02 -8.73
CA CYS A 395 0.05 4.98 -9.46
C CYS A 395 -0.94 6.02 -8.91
N PHE A 396 -1.08 6.10 -7.59
CA PHE A 396 -1.91 7.11 -6.93
C PHE A 396 -1.43 8.53 -7.21
N ALA A 397 -0.11 8.78 -7.14
CA ALA A 397 0.47 10.07 -7.50
C ALA A 397 0.14 10.48 -8.93
N ARG A 398 0.14 9.52 -9.87
CA ARG A 398 -0.25 9.78 -11.27
C ARG A 398 -1.74 10.07 -11.39
N PHE A 399 -2.61 9.31 -10.72
CA PHE A 399 -4.06 9.57 -10.71
C PHE A 399 -4.41 10.93 -10.10
N LEU A 400 -3.73 11.34 -9.04
CA LEU A 400 -3.93 12.66 -8.44
C LEU A 400 -3.55 13.79 -9.40
N ARG A 401 -2.48 13.61 -10.16
CA ARG A 401 -1.98 14.63 -11.09
C ARG A 401 -2.76 14.66 -12.40
N SER A 402 -3.23 13.52 -12.86
CA SER A 402 -3.96 13.38 -14.13
C SER A 402 -5.24 12.59 -13.91
N GLN A 403 -6.20 13.19 -13.19
CA GLN A 403 -7.48 12.54 -12.89
C GLN A 403 -8.26 12.15 -14.16
N ALA A 404 -8.02 12.84 -15.28
CA ALA A 404 -8.57 12.50 -16.58
C ALA A 404 -8.18 11.08 -17.05
N ASP A 405 -7.07 10.52 -16.58
CA ASP A 405 -6.68 9.14 -16.85
C ASP A 405 -7.73 8.15 -16.32
N LEU A 406 -8.50 8.46 -15.28
CA LEU A 406 -9.53 7.56 -14.77
C LEU A 406 -10.85 7.61 -15.58
N GLY A 407 -11.03 8.64 -16.40
CA GLY A 407 -12.28 8.84 -17.14
C GLY A 407 -13.43 9.34 -16.25
N PRO A 408 -14.66 9.44 -16.79
CA PRO A 408 -15.79 10.06 -16.10
C PRO A 408 -16.46 9.14 -15.07
N ASP A 409 -16.26 7.82 -15.17
CA ASP A 409 -17.01 6.82 -14.39
C ASP A 409 -16.39 6.51 -13.03
N LEU A 410 -15.12 6.86 -12.83
CA LEU A 410 -14.35 6.55 -11.64
C LEU A 410 -14.10 7.82 -10.81
N GLU A 411 -14.20 7.66 -9.49
CA GLU A 411 -13.82 8.68 -8.52
C GLU A 411 -12.70 8.13 -7.65
N LEU A 412 -11.49 8.69 -7.79
CA LEU A 412 -10.40 8.35 -6.90
C LEU A 412 -10.78 8.68 -5.45
N ARG A 413 -10.52 7.76 -4.53
CA ARG A 413 -10.64 7.94 -3.07
C ARG A 413 -9.26 7.96 -2.44
N ASP A 414 -9.07 7.36 -1.27
CA ASP A 414 -7.78 7.35 -0.58
C ASP A 414 -6.94 6.14 -0.98
N ALA A 415 -5.65 6.24 -0.68
CA ALA A 415 -4.70 5.14 -0.81
C ALA A 415 -4.21 4.67 0.57
N TYR A 416 -4.15 3.35 0.77
CA TYR A 416 -3.62 2.72 1.99
C TYR A 416 -2.41 1.85 1.63
N CYS A 417 -1.22 2.35 1.96
CA CYS A 417 0.05 1.76 1.59
C CYS A 417 0.80 1.26 2.83
N PHE A 418 1.12 -0.04 2.88
CA PHE A 418 1.75 -0.68 4.02
C PHE A 418 3.22 -1.03 3.72
N GLY A 419 4.11 -0.76 4.67
CA GLY A 419 5.51 -1.16 4.57
C GLY A 419 6.25 -0.53 3.40
N THR A 420 5.91 0.72 3.06
CA THR A 420 6.39 1.40 1.84
C THR A 420 7.86 1.75 1.91
N PRO A 421 8.71 1.25 0.99
CA PRO A 421 10.08 1.72 0.85
C PRO A 421 10.11 3.17 0.36
N ARG A 422 11.24 3.86 0.52
CA ARG A 422 11.40 5.19 -0.08
C ARG A 422 11.43 5.06 -1.59
N LEU A 423 10.74 5.97 -2.29
CA LEU A 423 10.48 5.80 -3.73
C LEU A 423 10.71 7.06 -4.57
N GLY A 424 10.81 8.24 -3.95
CA GLY A 424 11.06 9.51 -4.61
C GLY A 424 12.28 10.22 -4.04
N ASP A 425 12.79 11.24 -4.72
CA ASP A 425 13.65 12.24 -4.08
C ASP A 425 12.82 13.34 -3.38
N GLY A 426 13.49 14.28 -2.71
CA GLY A 426 12.82 15.39 -2.04
C GLY A 426 11.99 16.26 -2.98
N ALA A 427 12.42 16.43 -4.24
CA ALA A 427 11.67 17.22 -5.22
C ALA A 427 10.37 16.51 -5.64
N PHE A 428 10.41 15.19 -5.83
CA PHE A 428 9.21 14.39 -6.10
C PHE A 428 8.25 14.38 -4.92
N ALA A 429 8.76 14.27 -3.69
CA ALA A 429 7.94 14.37 -2.48
C ALA A 429 7.24 15.72 -2.38
N SER A 430 7.95 16.83 -2.62
CA SER A 430 7.36 18.17 -2.64
C SER A 430 6.31 18.33 -3.75
N ALA A 431 6.57 17.81 -4.96
CA ALA A 431 5.59 17.87 -6.06
C ALA A 431 4.32 17.05 -5.75
N PHE A 432 4.47 15.91 -5.08
CA PHE A 432 3.35 15.09 -4.63
C PHE A 432 2.54 15.80 -3.52
N GLU A 433 3.20 16.35 -2.51
CA GLU A 433 2.57 17.11 -1.43
C GLU A 433 1.83 18.35 -1.97
N GLN A 434 2.42 19.07 -2.92
CA GLN A 434 1.75 20.16 -3.64
C GLN A 434 0.46 19.69 -4.31
N THR A 435 0.48 18.51 -4.94
CA THR A 435 -0.70 17.93 -5.58
C THR A 435 -1.77 17.56 -4.55
N LEU A 436 -1.38 17.10 -3.35
CA LEU A 436 -2.32 16.78 -2.27
C LEU A 436 -3.03 18.01 -1.68
N VAL A 437 -2.41 19.20 -1.73
CA VAL A 437 -3.00 20.45 -1.21
C VAL A 437 -3.60 21.34 -2.30
N THR A 438 -3.69 20.85 -3.54
CA THR A 438 -4.20 21.64 -4.67
C THR A 438 -5.39 20.93 -5.32
N PRO A 439 -6.65 21.38 -5.14
CA PRO A 439 -7.07 22.48 -4.27
C PRO A 439 -6.96 22.11 -2.77
N LEU A 440 -7.07 23.10 -1.88
CA LEU A 440 -6.85 22.95 -0.44
C LEU A 440 -7.78 21.92 0.22
N ASP A 441 -8.99 21.82 -0.31
CA ASP A 441 -10.07 20.93 0.10
C ASP A 441 -10.08 19.59 -0.65
N ARG A 442 -9.06 19.30 -1.47
CA ARG A 442 -8.95 18.05 -2.23
C ARG A 442 -9.23 16.85 -1.34
N LYS A 443 -10.21 16.00 -1.67
CA LYS A 443 -10.68 14.94 -0.77
C LYS A 443 -9.73 13.74 -0.60
N ASN A 444 -8.77 13.56 -1.51
CA ASN A 444 -7.91 12.38 -1.56
C ASN A 444 -6.69 12.49 -0.65
N ILE A 445 -6.33 11.40 0.03
CA ILE A 445 -5.07 11.29 0.77
C ILE A 445 -4.41 9.93 0.55
N LEU A 446 -3.07 9.90 0.62
CA LEU A 446 -2.29 8.67 0.71
C LEU A 446 -1.87 8.45 2.16
N TRP A 447 -2.38 7.40 2.78
CA TRP A 447 -1.97 6.92 4.08
C TRP A 447 -0.82 5.93 3.94
N ARG A 448 0.34 6.29 4.48
CA ARG A 448 1.51 5.42 4.58
C ARG A 448 1.57 4.82 5.97
N VAL A 449 1.20 3.54 6.07
CA VAL A 449 1.16 2.81 7.32
C VAL A 449 2.47 2.06 7.52
N ARG A 450 3.13 2.27 8.65
CA ARG A 450 4.38 1.58 8.99
C ARG A 450 4.37 1.02 10.40
N ASN A 451 4.89 -0.19 10.57
CA ASN A 451 5.16 -0.73 11.89
C ASN A 451 6.44 -0.13 12.48
N HIS A 452 6.51 -0.15 13.81
CA HIS A 452 7.74 0.15 14.53
C HIS A 452 8.84 -0.81 14.05
N LEU A 453 10.02 -0.28 13.70
CA LEU A 453 11.18 -1.06 13.23
C LEU A 453 11.04 -1.82 11.91
N ASP A 454 9.99 -1.61 11.10
CA ASP A 454 9.97 -2.23 9.76
C ASP A 454 11.19 -1.80 8.92
N LEU A 455 12.05 -2.77 8.59
CA LEU A 455 13.28 -2.56 7.84
C LEU A 455 13.04 -2.01 6.44
N ILE A 456 12.02 -2.50 5.74
CA ILE A 456 11.76 -2.13 4.33
C ILE A 456 11.41 -0.67 4.23
N THR A 457 10.69 -0.14 5.21
CA THR A 457 10.39 1.30 5.24
C THR A 457 11.65 2.15 5.30
N ALA A 458 12.75 1.65 5.87
CA ALA A 458 14.00 2.40 6.00
C ALA A 458 14.90 2.35 4.74
N ILE A 459 14.51 1.61 3.70
CA ILE A 459 15.30 1.39 2.49
C ILE A 459 14.58 2.01 1.26
N PRO A 460 15.31 2.63 0.32
CA PRO A 460 16.69 3.12 0.45
C PRO A 460 16.86 4.12 1.60
N PRO A 461 18.09 4.32 2.11
CA PRO A 461 18.36 5.37 3.10
C PRO A 461 18.03 6.74 2.50
N GLY A 462 17.46 7.63 3.31
CA GLY A 462 17.00 8.92 2.83
C GLY A 462 16.86 9.97 3.92
N LEU A 463 17.22 11.20 3.58
CA LEU A 463 17.04 12.42 4.37
C LEU A 463 16.02 13.37 3.72
N GLY A 464 15.50 13.04 2.52
CA GLY A 464 14.55 13.86 1.79
C GLY A 464 13.16 13.94 2.44
N ASP A 465 12.91 13.13 3.48
CA ASP A 465 11.68 13.17 4.25
C ASP A 465 11.50 14.51 5.00
N ASN A 466 12.59 15.16 5.41
CA ASN A 466 12.55 16.41 6.15
C ASN A 466 12.39 17.60 5.20
N GLU A 467 11.18 18.15 5.10
CA GLU A 467 10.83 19.28 4.24
C GLU A 467 11.81 20.45 4.36
N SER A 468 12.19 20.86 5.59
CA SER A 468 13.06 22.02 5.81
C SER A 468 14.47 21.82 5.25
N GLY A 469 14.90 20.57 5.08
CA GLY A 469 16.22 20.19 4.59
C GLY A 469 16.27 19.79 3.13
N ARG A 470 15.12 19.62 2.45
CA ARG A 470 15.05 19.10 1.07
C ARG A 470 15.89 19.91 0.09
N ASN A 471 15.86 21.24 0.21
CA ASN A 471 16.60 22.14 -0.69
C ASN A 471 18.12 22.07 -0.52
N ALA A 472 18.60 21.56 0.62
CA ALA A 472 20.04 21.39 0.88
C ALA A 472 20.58 20.06 0.35
N LEU A 473 19.70 19.12 -0.05
CA LEU A 473 20.10 17.82 -0.57
C LEU A 473 20.35 17.89 -2.08
N SER A 474 21.53 17.44 -2.50
CA SER A 474 21.82 17.29 -3.93
C SER A 474 20.89 16.27 -4.58
N SER A 475 20.36 16.56 -5.77
CA SER A 475 19.54 15.62 -6.56
C SER A 475 20.30 14.32 -6.87
N ALA A 476 21.62 14.39 -6.99
CA ALA A 476 22.50 13.25 -7.23
C ALA A 476 22.83 12.44 -5.96
N SER A 477 22.51 12.96 -4.77
CA SER A 477 22.85 12.30 -3.50
C SER A 477 22.08 10.99 -3.34
N VAL A 478 22.76 9.94 -2.86
CA VAL A 478 22.13 8.65 -2.53
C VAL A 478 21.26 8.74 -1.28
N LEU A 479 21.44 9.79 -0.48
CA LEU A 479 20.61 10.10 0.69
C LEU A 479 19.42 10.98 0.33
N ASN A 480 19.29 11.41 -0.93
CA ASN A 480 18.12 12.16 -1.37
C ASN A 480 17.03 11.21 -1.85
N PHE A 481 16.52 10.43 -0.90
CA PHE A 481 15.29 9.64 -0.99
C PHE A 481 14.29 10.12 0.06
N ALA A 482 13.02 10.04 -0.29
CA ALA A 482 11.87 10.46 0.51
C ALA A 482 10.70 9.48 0.32
N TRP A 483 9.86 9.39 1.34
CA TRP A 483 8.55 8.77 1.26
C TRP A 483 7.50 9.74 0.69
N LEU A 484 6.35 9.18 0.31
CA LEU A 484 5.13 9.93 0.00
C LEU A 484 4.06 9.72 1.06
N GLY A 485 3.16 10.71 1.17
CA GLY A 485 1.89 10.60 1.91
C GLY A 485 2.00 10.61 3.43
N ALA A 486 0.85 10.76 4.09
CA ALA A 486 0.74 10.96 5.53
C ALA A 486 1.07 9.67 6.28
N ALA A 487 2.05 9.74 7.19
CA ALA A 487 2.53 8.54 7.86
C ALA A 487 1.78 8.25 9.15
N VAL A 488 1.25 7.03 9.24
CA VAL A 488 0.74 6.43 10.47
C VAL A 488 1.73 5.38 10.92
N ARG A 489 2.48 5.68 11.99
CA ARG A 489 3.41 4.73 12.60
C ARG A 489 2.71 3.95 13.70
N LEU A 490 2.49 2.67 13.47
CA LEU A 490 1.95 1.73 14.43
C LEU A 490 3.03 1.27 15.41
N ARG A 491 2.64 1.03 16.67
CA ARG A 491 3.53 0.59 17.76
C ARG A 491 2.97 -0.67 18.42
N PRO A 492 3.84 -1.57 18.90
CA PRO A 492 3.41 -2.73 19.67
C PRO A 492 2.61 -2.34 20.90
N ALA A 493 1.60 -3.14 21.23
CA ALA A 493 0.92 -3.06 22.52
C ALA A 493 1.81 -3.67 23.60
N GLY A 494 2.40 -2.83 24.45
CA GLY A 494 3.26 -3.29 25.54
C GLY A 494 4.44 -2.37 25.79
N SER A 495 5.16 -2.64 26.88
CA SER A 495 6.34 -1.86 27.28
C SER A 495 7.39 -1.82 26.15
N PRO A 496 7.98 -0.65 25.82
CA PRO A 496 7.88 0.65 26.50
C PRO A 496 6.73 1.55 26.00
N PHE A 497 5.93 1.10 25.03
CA PHE A 497 4.90 1.91 24.40
C PHE A 497 3.62 1.97 25.23
N ARG A 498 3.03 3.16 25.28
CA ARG A 498 1.73 3.40 25.91
C ARG A 498 0.69 3.69 24.84
N ARG A 499 -0.57 3.61 25.24
CA ARG A 499 -1.72 4.05 24.44
C ARG A 499 -1.44 5.47 23.91
N PRO A 500 -1.74 5.77 22.63
CA PRO A 500 -2.69 5.05 21.79
C PRO A 500 -2.10 3.99 20.83
N PHE A 501 -0.85 3.57 21.02
CA PHE A 501 -0.15 2.58 20.18
C PHE A 501 0.00 2.95 18.69
N TYR A 502 -0.15 4.23 18.36
CA TYR A 502 0.32 4.79 17.10
C TYR A 502 0.92 6.19 17.30
N SER A 503 1.52 6.73 16.25
CA SER A 503 1.88 8.13 16.13
C SER A 503 1.76 8.58 14.69
N LEU A 504 1.34 9.82 14.50
CA LEU A 504 1.35 10.50 13.21
C LEU A 504 2.72 11.14 13.00
N GLU A 505 3.39 10.83 11.89
CA GLU A 505 4.65 11.50 11.54
C GLU A 505 4.36 12.83 10.82
N ARG A 506 5.09 13.90 11.17
CA ARG A 506 4.89 15.23 10.57
C ARG A 506 5.31 15.25 9.10
N LEU A 507 4.40 15.56 8.18
CA LEU A 507 4.68 16.02 6.79
C LEU A 507 4.85 17.55 6.73
N GLY A 508 5.65 18.12 7.63
CA GLY A 508 5.95 19.57 7.62
C GLY A 508 4.73 20.50 7.42
N ALA A 509 4.77 21.40 6.43
CA ALA A 509 3.76 22.43 6.16
C ALA A 509 2.36 21.85 5.86
N PHE A 510 2.29 20.67 5.23
CA PHE A 510 1.03 19.96 4.99
C PHE A 510 0.26 19.65 6.29
N HIS A 511 0.97 19.31 7.37
CA HIS A 511 0.35 19.03 8.67
C HIS A 511 -0.09 20.28 9.43
N GLY A 512 0.39 21.47 9.05
CA GLY A 512 -0.05 22.72 9.67
C GLY A 512 -1.53 23.01 9.37
N ALA A 513 -1.98 22.68 8.16
CA ALA A 513 -3.32 22.97 7.63
C ALA A 513 -4.31 21.81 7.77
N VAL A 514 -3.88 20.64 8.26
CA VAL A 514 -4.67 19.40 8.29
C VAL A 514 -4.77 18.85 9.71
N GLU A 515 -5.98 18.46 10.12
CA GLU A 515 -6.24 17.67 11.33
C GLU A 515 -6.46 16.21 10.92
N VAL A 516 -5.80 15.27 11.59
CA VAL A 516 -5.98 13.83 11.34
C VAL A 516 -6.71 13.20 12.51
N ARG A 517 -7.84 12.54 12.23
CA ARG A 517 -8.62 11.73 13.18
C ARG A 517 -8.44 10.26 12.86
N VAL A 518 -8.28 9.44 13.89
CA VAL A 518 -8.20 7.99 13.77
C VAL A 518 -9.48 7.40 14.32
N ASP A 519 -10.30 6.85 13.43
CA ASP A 519 -11.65 6.40 13.77
C ASP A 519 -11.83 4.91 13.51
N ASP A 520 -12.68 4.30 14.35
CA ASP A 520 -13.15 2.93 14.22
C ASP A 520 -14.67 2.92 14.39
N VAL A 521 -15.35 2.05 13.65
CA VAL A 521 -16.84 1.98 13.67
C VAL A 521 -17.33 1.50 15.04
N ASN A 522 -16.53 0.67 15.72
CA ASN A 522 -16.89 -0.01 16.97
C ASN A 522 -15.98 0.36 18.15
N ALA A 523 -15.62 1.63 18.31
CA ALA A 523 -14.76 2.07 19.43
C ALA A 523 -15.36 1.79 20.83
N ALA A 524 -16.69 1.66 20.94
CA ALA A 524 -17.40 1.36 22.20
C ALA A 524 -17.59 -0.16 22.45
N GLU A 525 -17.76 -0.97 21.40
CA GLU A 525 -18.01 -2.42 21.52
C GLU A 525 -16.71 -3.24 21.56
N ALA A 526 -15.63 -2.75 20.95
CA ALA A 526 -14.31 -3.41 20.97
C ALA A 526 -13.67 -3.49 22.37
N GLU A 527 -14.12 -2.68 23.35
CA GLU A 527 -13.72 -2.86 24.75
C GLU A 527 -14.44 -4.03 25.44
N ALA A 528 -15.63 -4.42 24.98
CA ALA A 528 -16.39 -5.54 25.55
C ALA A 528 -15.85 -6.92 25.12
N GLU A 529 -15.31 -7.04 23.91
CA GLU A 529 -14.71 -8.29 23.40
C GLU A 529 -13.25 -8.52 23.84
N LYS A 530 -12.56 -7.50 24.37
CA LYS A 530 -11.17 -7.61 24.88
C LYS A 530 -11.02 -8.49 26.13
N GLY A 531 -12.12 -9.04 26.65
CA GLY A 531 -12.16 -9.97 27.78
C GLY A 531 -12.13 -11.45 27.42
N LEU A 532 -12.25 -11.83 26.13
CA LEU A 532 -12.10 -13.24 25.75
C LEU A 532 -10.62 -13.58 25.56
N PRO A 533 -10.08 -14.60 26.27
CA PRO A 533 -8.77 -15.13 25.93
C PRO A 533 -8.80 -15.57 24.47
N PRO A 534 -7.69 -15.38 23.71
CA PRO A 534 -7.62 -15.91 22.36
C PRO A 534 -7.99 -17.39 22.41
N PRO A 535 -8.84 -17.89 21.49
CA PRO A 535 -9.17 -19.31 21.45
C PRO A 535 -7.86 -20.08 21.51
N SER A 536 -7.78 -21.08 22.38
CA SER A 536 -6.58 -21.87 22.61
C SER A 536 -6.12 -22.48 21.29
N LEU A 537 -5.27 -21.75 20.57
CA LEU A 537 -4.66 -22.22 19.34
C LEU A 537 -3.73 -23.35 19.76
N LYS A 538 -3.94 -24.53 19.18
CA LYS A 538 -2.93 -25.58 19.23
C LYS A 538 -1.58 -24.92 18.87
N PRO A 539 -0.51 -25.18 19.64
CA PRO A 539 0.78 -24.57 19.37
C PRO A 539 1.18 -24.91 17.94
N ASN A 540 1.15 -23.91 17.05
CA ASN A 540 1.54 -24.08 15.68
C ASN A 540 3.06 -23.83 15.61
N PRO A 541 3.88 -24.87 15.35
CA PRO A 541 5.33 -24.73 15.35
C PRO A 541 5.82 -23.74 14.30
N LEU A 542 5.08 -23.59 13.18
CA LEU A 542 5.40 -22.63 12.13
C LEU A 542 5.18 -21.20 12.61
N VAL A 543 4.05 -20.91 13.25
CA VAL A 543 3.76 -19.58 13.81
C VAL A 543 4.80 -19.23 14.89
N PHE A 544 5.15 -20.19 15.74
CA PHE A 544 6.23 -20.02 16.72
C PHE A 544 7.56 -19.71 16.03
N ALA A 545 7.96 -20.46 15.00
CA ALA A 545 9.18 -20.20 14.25
C ALA A 545 9.18 -18.81 13.59
N MET A 546 8.04 -18.38 13.03
CA MET A 546 7.89 -17.03 12.46
C MET A 546 8.02 -15.94 13.52
N SER A 547 7.57 -16.19 14.76
CA SER A 547 7.72 -15.24 15.88
C SER A 547 9.17 -15.05 16.34
N LEU A 548 10.08 -15.97 15.98
CA LEU A 548 11.52 -15.86 16.25
C LEU A 548 12.26 -15.00 15.23
N LEU A 549 11.59 -14.56 14.14
CA LEU A 549 12.19 -13.64 13.19
C LEU A 549 12.61 -12.34 13.91
N PRO A 550 13.77 -11.76 13.56
CA PRO A 550 14.16 -10.46 14.08
C PRO A 550 13.04 -9.44 13.88
N ALA A 551 12.78 -8.61 14.90
CA ALA A 551 11.70 -7.63 14.87
C ALA A 551 11.63 -6.81 13.57
N PRO A 552 12.75 -6.37 12.94
CA PRO A 552 12.66 -5.61 11.70
C PRO A 552 12.08 -6.37 10.50
N LEU A 553 12.23 -7.70 10.46
CA LEU A 553 11.65 -8.56 9.43
C LEU A 553 10.23 -8.98 9.79
N TYR A 554 9.99 -9.36 11.05
CA TYR A 554 8.65 -9.73 11.52
C TYR A 554 7.66 -8.57 11.37
N ASN A 555 8.10 -7.35 11.67
CA ASN A 555 7.26 -6.16 11.58
C ASN A 555 6.95 -5.73 10.15
N HIS A 556 7.60 -6.34 9.15
CA HIS A 556 7.22 -6.16 7.75
C HIS A 556 6.10 -7.11 7.31
N LEU A 557 5.75 -8.15 8.09
CA LEU A 557 4.73 -9.12 7.67
C LEU A 557 3.31 -8.54 7.84
N PRO A 558 2.37 -8.84 6.93
CA PRO A 558 0.98 -8.38 7.06
C PRO A 558 0.31 -8.76 8.39
N ALA A 559 0.61 -9.94 8.92
CA ALA A 559 0.10 -10.38 10.23
C ALA A 559 0.49 -9.40 11.37
N SER A 560 1.74 -8.89 11.36
CA SER A 560 2.20 -7.92 12.35
C SER A 560 1.47 -6.58 12.21
N TYR A 561 1.25 -6.12 10.97
CA TYR A 561 0.44 -4.93 10.70
C TYR A 561 -1.00 -5.05 11.21
N LEU A 562 -1.66 -6.18 10.91
CA LEU A 562 -3.04 -6.41 11.33
C LEU A 562 -3.16 -6.44 12.86
N SER A 563 -2.25 -7.18 13.52
CA SER A 563 -2.17 -7.22 14.98
C SER A 563 -1.98 -5.83 15.61
N HIS A 564 -1.14 -4.97 15.02
CA HIS A 564 -1.01 -3.61 15.52
C HIS A 564 -2.24 -2.74 15.27
N LEU A 565 -2.90 -2.86 14.12
CA LEU A 565 -4.14 -2.13 13.82
C LEU A 565 -5.26 -2.48 14.81
N ASP A 566 -5.35 -3.73 15.24
CA ASP A 566 -6.35 -4.18 16.22
C ASP A 566 -6.12 -3.60 17.63
N ASN A 567 -4.89 -3.17 17.90
CA ASN A 567 -4.51 -2.58 19.18
C ASN A 567 -4.61 -1.04 19.21
N VAL A 568 -4.83 -0.39 18.07
CA VAL A 568 -4.92 1.08 17.99
C VAL A 568 -6.07 1.62 18.83
N TRP A 569 -5.81 2.73 19.54
CA TRP A 569 -6.83 3.49 20.27
C TRP A 569 -7.30 4.69 19.46
N THR A 570 -8.59 4.76 19.18
CA THR A 570 -9.20 5.84 18.37
C THR A 570 -9.07 7.22 19.02
N THR A 571 -9.21 8.27 18.20
CA THR A 571 -9.22 9.66 18.68
C THR A 571 -10.35 9.90 19.68
N ALA A 572 -11.54 9.32 19.46
CA ALA A 572 -12.66 9.40 20.39
C ALA A 572 -12.36 8.75 21.75
N GLN A 573 -11.71 7.58 21.76
CA GLN A 573 -11.29 6.91 22.99
C GLN A 573 -10.24 7.73 23.75
N GLN A 574 -9.29 8.34 23.04
CA GLN A 574 -8.29 9.23 23.65
C GLN A 574 -8.95 10.43 24.33
N GLN A 575 -9.81 11.16 23.61
CA GLN A 575 -10.52 12.32 24.16
C GLN A 575 -11.39 11.95 25.37
N THR A 576 -12.01 10.78 25.34
CA THR A 576 -12.81 10.27 26.47
C THR A 576 -11.91 9.98 27.68
N ALA A 577 -10.78 9.31 27.48
CA ALA A 577 -9.82 9.02 28.55
C ALA A 577 -9.24 10.31 29.16
N GLU A 578 -8.86 11.29 28.34
CA GLU A 578 -8.37 12.59 28.79
C GLU A 578 -9.43 13.36 29.58
N ARG A 579 -10.70 13.34 29.15
CA ARG A 579 -11.82 13.93 29.91
C ARG A 579 -12.01 13.26 31.27
N VAL A 580 -11.91 11.92 31.33
CA VAL A 580 -12.00 11.17 32.59
C VAL A 580 -10.83 11.48 33.51
N GLU A 581 -9.60 11.59 32.99
CA GLU A 581 -8.42 11.98 33.75
C GLU A 581 -8.52 13.42 34.26
N ALA A 582 -8.97 14.36 33.44
CA ALA A 582 -9.21 15.75 33.85
C ALA A 582 -10.27 15.83 34.97
N MET A 583 -11.36 15.06 34.86
CA MET A 583 -12.38 14.97 35.92
C MET A 583 -11.83 14.35 37.22
N ARG A 584 -10.97 13.33 37.14
CA ARG A 584 -10.29 12.74 38.31
C ARG A 584 -9.30 13.72 38.94
N GLY A 585 -8.56 14.46 38.13
CA GLY A 585 -7.67 15.54 38.55
C GLY A 585 -8.43 16.61 39.34
N ASN A 586 -9.55 17.11 38.79
CA ASN A 586 -10.40 18.10 39.45
C ASN A 586 -11.11 17.58 40.72
N ARG A 587 -11.46 16.29 40.78
CA ARG A 587 -11.99 15.70 42.03
C ARG A 587 -10.92 15.60 43.11
N SER A 588 -9.68 15.28 42.76
CA SER A 588 -8.58 15.18 43.73
C SER A 588 -8.13 16.54 44.28
N SER A 589 -8.19 17.60 43.47
CA SER A 589 -7.95 18.98 43.92
C SER A 589 -9.10 19.48 44.82
N SER A 590 -10.36 19.26 44.43
CA SER A 590 -11.53 19.61 45.25
C SER A 590 -11.57 18.86 46.59
N SER A 591 -11.21 17.57 46.62
CA SER A 591 -11.14 16.80 47.87
C SER A 591 -10.00 17.26 48.78
N ARG A 592 -8.86 17.70 48.21
CA ARG A 592 -7.75 18.28 49.00
C ARG A 592 -8.16 19.61 49.62
N VAL A 593 -8.83 20.49 48.87
CA VAL A 593 -9.30 21.79 49.36
C VAL A 593 -10.31 21.62 50.50
N LYS A 594 -11.28 20.70 50.36
CA LYS A 594 -12.24 20.39 51.44
C LYS A 594 -11.59 19.79 52.68
N ALA A 595 -10.56 18.95 52.51
CA ALA A 595 -9.83 18.37 53.63
C ALA A 595 -9.01 19.42 54.40
N THR A 596 -8.38 20.37 53.70
CA THR A 596 -7.67 21.49 54.34
C THR A 596 -8.64 22.43 55.07
N GLU A 597 -9.78 22.77 54.49
CA GLU A 597 -10.80 23.60 55.16
C GLU A 597 -11.35 22.95 56.44
N LEU A 598 -11.57 21.63 56.42
CA LEU A 598 -12.02 20.87 57.60
C LEU A 598 -10.96 20.82 58.71
N VAL A 599 -9.69 20.72 58.36
CA VAL A 599 -8.57 20.75 59.32
C VAL A 599 -8.40 22.15 59.93
N ASP A 600 -8.54 23.19 59.12
CA ASP A 600 -8.45 24.58 59.57
C ASP A 600 -9.62 24.98 60.49
N ASP A 601 -10.86 24.56 60.18
CA ASP A 601 -12.03 24.79 61.07
C ASP A 601 -11.89 24.02 62.40
N ALA A 602 -11.39 22.78 62.34
CA ALA A 602 -11.10 22.00 63.55
C ALA A 602 -10.02 22.64 64.42
N HIS A 603 -8.96 23.19 63.81
CA HIS A 603 -7.89 23.88 64.51
C HIS A 603 -8.38 25.20 65.15
N ALA A 604 -9.19 25.97 64.42
CA ALA A 604 -9.81 27.20 64.93
C ALA A 604 -10.71 26.95 66.14
N ARG A 605 -11.55 25.90 66.10
CA ARG A 605 -12.39 25.48 67.24
C ARG A 605 -11.56 25.07 68.46
N LEU A 606 -10.46 24.35 68.26
CA LEU A 606 -9.53 23.95 69.31
C LEU A 606 -8.87 25.15 69.99
N LEU A 607 -8.48 26.17 69.23
CA LEU A 607 -7.94 27.43 69.75
C LEU A 607 -9.00 28.22 70.54
N GLN A 608 -10.24 28.21 70.07
CA GLN A 608 -11.36 28.86 70.76
C GLN A 608 -11.67 28.18 72.10
N ILE A 609 -11.65 26.86 72.15
CA ILE A 609 -11.81 26.06 73.38
C ILE A 609 -10.66 26.35 74.36
N ARG A 610 -9.41 26.37 73.88
CA ARG A 610 -8.24 26.72 74.72
C ARG A 610 -8.31 28.15 75.26
N ARG A 611 -8.79 29.11 74.47
CA ARG A 611 -9.01 30.50 74.93
C ARG A 611 -10.11 30.57 76.01
N LYS A 612 -11.23 29.87 75.83
CA LYS A 612 -12.29 29.79 76.85
C LYS A 612 -11.80 29.12 78.14
N ALA A 613 -11.03 28.04 78.04
CA ALA A 613 -10.43 27.36 79.19
C ALA A 613 -9.43 28.25 79.95
N ARG A 614 -8.58 29.01 79.25
CA ARG A 614 -7.67 29.98 79.88
C ARG A 614 -8.42 31.13 80.56
N LYS A 615 -9.53 31.60 79.97
CA LYS A 615 -10.37 32.65 80.56
C LYS A 615 -11.08 32.15 81.84
N ALA A 616 -11.54 30.90 81.84
CA ALA A 616 -12.11 30.26 83.03
C ALA A 616 -11.06 30.01 84.14
N ALA A 617 -9.85 29.58 83.78
CA ALA A 617 -8.74 29.40 84.72
C ALA A 617 -8.21 30.73 85.29
N GLY A 618 -8.25 31.81 84.52
CA GLY A 618 -7.89 33.16 84.99
C GLY A 618 -8.91 33.78 85.94
N ALA A 619 -10.21 33.53 85.73
CA ALA A 619 -11.27 34.01 86.61
C ALA A 619 -11.27 33.34 88.00
N GLY A 620 -10.79 32.10 88.11
CA GLY A 620 -10.65 31.40 89.40
C GLY A 620 -9.51 31.92 90.29
N ARG A 621 -8.57 32.71 89.75
CA ARG A 621 -7.42 33.24 90.50
C ARG A 621 -7.63 34.65 91.06
N ALA A 622 -8.69 35.35 90.64
CA ALA A 622 -9.07 36.67 91.14
C ALA A 622 -10.06 36.64 92.31
N ALA A 623 -10.52 35.45 92.73
CA ALA A 623 -11.45 35.26 93.86
C ALA A 623 -10.78 34.72 95.13
N ARG A 624 -9.44 34.64 95.16
CA ARG A 624 -8.63 34.32 96.35
C ARG A 624 -7.39 35.21 96.34
N GLY A 625 -7.56 36.44 96.79
CA GLY A 625 -6.53 37.45 97.00
C GLY A 625 -7.12 38.54 97.87
#